data_AF-A0A0M9E1H3-F1
#
_entry.id   AF-A0A0M9E1H3-F1
#
_cell.length_a   1.000
_cell.length_b   1.000
_cell.length_c   1.000
_cell.angle_alpha   90.00
_cell.angle_beta   90.00
_cell.angle_gamma   90.00
#
_symmetry.space_group_name_H-M   'P 1'
#
loop_
_entity.id
_entity.type
_entity.pdbx_description
1 polymer ?
#
loop_
_entity_poly.entity_id
_entity_poly.type
_entity_poly.pdbx_seq_one_letter_code
_entity_poly.pdbx_strand_id
1 'polypeptide(L)'
;VHPYDSSIIISKSVNIYIKEKESVQVNIIRPAENEEFPLGYEIFFEGDAVYNNGTKVDNQDMAWFVDGSEIVAYGRGFSKDDFSDGEHTITLLAPLSNPDIQEKALCLMNPLL
;
A
#
# COMPACT_ATOMS: atom_id res chain seq x y z
N VAL A 1 -56.14 39.98 6.84
CA VAL A 1 -56.01 38.53 6.56
C VAL A 1 -54.53 38.25 6.41
N HIS A 2 -53.91 37.60 7.38
CA HIS A 2 -52.48 37.27 7.35
C HIS A 2 -52.27 36.07 6.42
N PRO A 3 -51.51 36.20 5.32
CA PRO A 3 -51.18 35.03 4.52
C PRO A 3 -50.20 34.18 5.33
N TYR A 4 -50.59 32.94 5.59
CA TYR A 4 -49.68 31.92 6.08
C TYR A 4 -48.49 31.87 5.13
N ASP A 5 -47.32 32.30 5.60
CA ASP A 5 -46.04 31.85 5.05
C ASP A 5 -45.87 30.40 5.48
N SER A 6 -46.55 29.49 4.76
CA SER A 6 -46.22 28.09 4.80
C SER A 6 -44.98 27.92 3.92
N SER A 7 -43.82 28.24 4.47
CA SER A 7 -42.54 27.89 3.85
C SER A 7 -42.53 26.38 3.64
N ILE A 8 -42.73 25.94 2.41
CA ILE A 8 -42.67 24.53 2.02
C ILE A 8 -41.21 24.09 2.18
N ILE A 9 -40.91 23.31 3.21
CA ILE A 9 -39.59 22.70 3.40
C ILE A 9 -39.59 21.35 2.69
N ILE A 10 -38.97 21.29 1.51
CA ILE A 10 -38.64 20.03 0.83
C ILE A 10 -37.25 19.64 1.32
N SER A 11 -37.15 18.55 2.08
CA SER A 11 -35.86 18.02 2.53
C SER A 11 -35.59 16.64 1.95
N LYS A 12 -34.32 16.33 1.72
CA LYS A 12 -33.82 15.00 1.41
C LYS A 12 -32.65 14.72 2.35
N SER A 13 -32.66 13.54 2.97
CA SER A 13 -31.58 13.08 3.83
C SER A 13 -30.93 11.84 3.25
N VAL A 14 -29.65 11.67 3.53
CA VAL A 14 -28.88 10.45 3.25
C VAL A 14 -28.16 10.08 4.54
N ASN A 15 -28.13 8.78 4.83
CA ASN A 15 -27.35 8.24 5.94
C ASN A 15 -25.96 7.85 5.45
N ILE A 16 -24.95 8.14 6.25
CA ILE A 16 -23.58 7.66 6.04
C ILE A 16 -23.19 6.73 7.19
N TYR A 17 -22.30 5.79 6.90
CA TYR A 17 -21.70 4.92 7.90
C TYR A 17 -20.20 5.18 7.92
N ILE A 18 -19.69 5.60 9.07
CA ILE A 18 -18.25 5.74 9.31
C ILE A 18 -17.79 4.45 9.98
N LYS A 19 -16.82 3.77 9.36
CA LYS A 19 -16.16 2.60 9.95
C LYS A 19 -14.79 3.03 10.51
N GLU A 20 -14.30 2.27 11.48
CA GLU A 20 -12.91 2.42 11.91
C GLU A 20 -11.97 2.15 10.74
N LYS A 21 -10.86 2.89 10.70
CA LYS A 21 -9.80 2.67 9.73
C LYS A 21 -9.14 1.33 10.02
N GLU A 22 -9.16 0.42 9.05
CA GLU A 22 -8.46 -0.86 9.18
C GLU A 22 -6.95 -0.61 9.28
N SER A 23 -6.32 -1.26 10.26
CA SER A 23 -4.86 -1.26 10.40
C SER A 23 -4.30 -2.52 9.76
N VAL A 24 -3.15 -2.39 9.09
CA VAL A 24 -2.45 -3.50 8.44
C VAL A 24 -1.07 -3.66 9.03
N GLN A 25 -0.69 -4.90 9.34
CA GLN A 25 0.68 -5.29 9.63
C GLN A 25 1.31 -5.77 8.34
N VAL A 26 2.47 -5.21 7.98
CA VAL A 26 3.26 -5.58 6.81
C VAL A 26 4.59 -6.12 7.28
N ASN A 27 5.02 -7.26 6.73
CA ASN A 27 6.28 -7.89 7.07
C ASN A 27 7.02 -8.36 5.81
N ILE A 28 8.31 -8.02 5.70
CA ILE A 28 9.23 -8.65 4.76
C ILE A 28 9.81 -9.87 5.48
N ILE A 29 9.56 -11.05 4.91
CA ILE A 29 10.04 -12.35 5.41
C ILE A 29 11.44 -12.62 4.86
N ARG A 30 11.67 -12.30 3.57
CA ARG A 30 12.96 -12.40 2.88
C ARG A 30 13.14 -11.27 1.85
N PRO A 31 14.37 -10.78 1.63
CA PRO A 31 15.60 -11.12 2.35
C PRO A 31 15.58 -10.62 3.80
N ALA A 32 16.52 -11.12 4.63
CA ALA A 32 16.73 -10.56 5.96
C ALA A 32 17.47 -9.21 5.87
N GLU A 33 17.29 -8.36 6.88
CA GLU A 33 18.01 -7.10 7.00
C GLU A 33 19.54 -7.35 6.97
N ASN A 34 20.26 -6.62 6.10
CA ASN A 34 21.70 -6.79 5.83
C ASN A 34 22.13 -8.18 5.29
N GLU A 35 21.22 -8.96 4.71
CA GLU A 35 21.60 -10.22 4.02
C GLU A 35 22.45 -9.91 2.78
N GLU A 36 23.59 -10.58 2.65
CA GLU A 36 24.53 -10.38 1.55
C GLU A 36 24.31 -11.41 0.43
N PHE A 37 24.34 -10.94 -0.82
CA PHE A 37 24.21 -11.77 -2.01
C PHE A 37 25.36 -11.50 -2.97
N PRO A 38 25.93 -12.54 -3.63
CA PRO A 38 26.89 -12.31 -4.70
C PRO A 38 26.23 -11.60 -5.89
N LEU A 39 26.98 -10.71 -6.56
CA LEU A 39 26.49 -10.00 -7.73
C LEU A 39 25.99 -10.96 -8.82
N GLY A 40 24.82 -10.68 -9.38
CA GLY A 40 24.16 -11.47 -10.43
C GLY A 40 23.45 -12.73 -9.95
N TYR A 41 23.34 -12.96 -8.64
CA TYR A 41 22.51 -14.03 -8.10
C TYR A 41 21.04 -13.61 -8.05
N GLU A 42 20.17 -14.55 -8.37
CA GLU A 42 18.73 -14.38 -8.15
C GLU A 42 18.41 -14.34 -6.66
N ILE A 43 17.76 -13.25 -6.24
CA ILE A 43 17.27 -13.05 -4.88
C ILE A 43 15.77 -13.31 -4.87
N PHE A 44 15.31 -14.15 -3.95
CA PHE A 44 13.89 -14.41 -3.72
C PHE A 44 13.36 -13.51 -2.60
N PHE A 45 12.32 -12.75 -2.93
CA PHE A 45 11.63 -11.86 -2.01
C PHE A 45 10.33 -12.50 -1.53
N GLU A 46 10.09 -12.43 -0.24
CA GLU A 46 8.87 -12.94 0.38
C GLU A 46 8.38 -11.95 1.43
N GLY A 47 7.08 -11.69 1.46
CA GLY A 47 6.43 -10.84 2.44
C GLY A 47 4.97 -11.20 2.63
N ASP A 48 4.37 -10.68 3.70
CA ASP A 48 2.95 -10.82 3.98
C ASP A 48 2.37 -9.52 4.52
N ALA A 49 1.06 -9.38 4.36
CA ALA A 49 0.30 -8.26 4.90
C ALA A 49 -1.06 -8.74 5.41
N VAL A 50 -1.39 -8.37 6.64
CA VAL A 50 -2.56 -8.88 7.38
C VAL A 50 -3.28 -7.72 8.05
N TYR A 51 -4.60 -7.62 7.83
CA TYR A 51 -5.47 -6.69 8.53
C TYR A 51 -5.60 -7.08 10.01
N ASN A 52 -5.89 -6.11 10.88
CA ASN A 52 -6.08 -6.35 12.31
C ASN A 52 -7.18 -7.37 12.65
N ASN A 53 -8.12 -7.64 11.73
CA ASN A 53 -9.14 -8.68 11.85
C ASN A 53 -8.64 -10.10 11.44
N GLY A 54 -7.37 -10.24 11.08
CA GLY A 54 -6.75 -11.50 10.65
C GLY A 54 -6.92 -11.83 9.15
N THR A 55 -7.66 -11.00 8.39
CA THR A 55 -7.81 -11.18 6.95
C THR A 55 -6.49 -10.83 6.26
N LYS A 56 -6.09 -11.65 5.30
CA LYS A 56 -4.90 -11.40 4.49
C LYS A 56 -5.18 -10.34 3.42
N VAL A 57 -4.22 -9.47 3.15
CA VAL A 57 -4.29 -8.54 2.02
C VAL A 57 -4.18 -9.33 0.70
N ASP A 58 -4.91 -8.88 -0.32
CA ASP A 58 -4.88 -9.48 -1.65
C ASP A 58 -3.53 -9.25 -2.33
N ASN A 59 -3.05 -10.23 -3.12
CA ASN A 59 -1.74 -10.13 -3.78
C ASN A 59 -1.62 -8.89 -4.68
N GLN A 60 -2.66 -8.57 -5.44
CA GLN A 60 -2.69 -7.39 -6.32
C GLN A 60 -2.62 -6.06 -5.56
N ASP A 61 -2.84 -6.11 -4.25
CA ASP A 61 -2.88 -4.96 -3.36
C ASP A 61 -1.58 -4.78 -2.55
N MET A 62 -0.53 -5.50 -2.95
CA MET A 62 0.81 -5.45 -2.40
C MET A 62 1.79 -5.07 -3.51
N ALA A 63 2.65 -4.07 -3.29
CA ALA A 63 3.67 -3.65 -4.24
C ALA A 63 5.06 -3.59 -3.61
N TRP A 64 6.04 -4.05 -4.38
CA TRP A 64 7.45 -4.05 -4.03
C TRP A 64 8.20 -2.96 -4.77
N PHE A 65 9.12 -2.31 -4.06
CA PHE A 65 10.06 -1.32 -4.59
C PHE A 65 11.48 -1.72 -4.23
N VAL A 66 12.40 -1.41 -5.14
CA VAL A 66 13.85 -1.43 -4.89
C VAL A 66 14.33 0.01 -5.02
N ASP A 67 15.03 0.50 -4.00
CA ASP A 67 15.58 1.86 -3.92
C ASP A 67 14.57 2.99 -4.15
N GLY A 68 13.27 2.69 -3.94
CA GLY A 68 12.18 3.63 -4.03
C GLY A 68 11.83 4.12 -5.43
N SER A 69 12.43 3.62 -6.52
CA SER A 69 12.27 4.22 -7.85
C SER A 69 10.95 3.87 -8.55
N GLU A 70 10.63 2.57 -8.60
CA GLU A 70 9.45 2.06 -9.31
C GLU A 70 8.91 0.78 -8.65
N ILE A 71 7.66 0.44 -8.98
CA ILE A 71 7.09 -0.85 -8.60
C ILE A 71 7.75 -1.93 -9.45
N VAL A 72 8.50 -2.82 -8.82
CA VAL A 72 9.18 -3.94 -9.49
C VAL A 72 8.31 -5.19 -9.57
N ALA A 73 7.36 -5.35 -8.63
CA ALA A 73 6.47 -6.50 -8.57
C ALA A 73 5.22 -6.23 -7.73
N TYR A 74 4.20 -7.05 -7.96
CA TYR A 74 3.02 -7.16 -7.10
C TYR A 74 2.95 -8.55 -6.43
N GLY A 75 2.30 -8.63 -5.27
CA GLY A 75 2.05 -9.89 -4.57
C GLY A 75 2.99 -10.17 -3.39
N ARG A 76 2.88 -11.39 -2.86
CA ARG A 76 3.66 -11.84 -1.68
C ARG A 76 5.12 -12.13 -1.95
N GLY A 77 5.51 -12.28 -3.21
CA GLY A 77 6.88 -12.57 -3.54
C GLY A 77 7.16 -12.48 -5.03
N PHE A 78 8.43 -12.32 -5.33
CA PHE A 78 8.99 -12.22 -6.67
C PHE A 78 10.48 -12.59 -6.60
N SER A 79 11.10 -12.75 -7.76
CA SER A 79 12.55 -12.93 -7.88
C SER A 79 13.14 -11.84 -8.76
N LYS A 80 14.38 -11.42 -8.46
CA LYS A 80 15.14 -10.42 -9.22
C LYS A 80 16.64 -10.71 -9.11
N ASP A 81 17.41 -10.53 -10.18
CA ASP A 81 18.85 -10.87 -10.27
C ASP A 81 19.73 -9.75 -10.86
N ASP A 82 19.14 -8.66 -11.34
CA ASP A 82 19.78 -7.54 -12.04
C ASP A 82 20.13 -6.35 -11.11
N PHE A 83 20.63 -6.63 -9.91
CA PHE A 83 21.09 -5.61 -8.97
C PHE A 83 22.48 -5.07 -9.38
N SER A 84 22.70 -3.77 -9.11
CA SER A 84 24.06 -3.21 -9.17
C SER A 84 24.87 -3.63 -7.94
N ASP A 85 26.19 -3.47 -7.99
CA ASP A 85 27.02 -3.61 -6.79
C ASP A 85 26.73 -2.48 -5.80
N GLY A 86 26.52 -2.82 -4.53
CA GLY A 86 26.23 -1.86 -3.45
C GLY A 86 25.07 -2.26 -2.55
N GLU A 87 24.65 -1.31 -1.70
CA GLU A 87 23.51 -1.45 -0.80
C GLU A 87 22.21 -1.11 -1.51
N HIS A 88 21.17 -1.91 -1.27
CA HIS A 88 19.84 -1.73 -1.85
C HIS A 88 18.77 -1.73 -0.75
N THR A 89 17.80 -0.82 -0.84
CA THR A 89 16.67 -0.74 0.08
C THR A 89 15.45 -1.41 -0.53
N ILE A 90 14.87 -2.36 0.19
CA ILE A 90 13.68 -3.10 -0.23
C ILE A 90 12.47 -2.59 0.53
N THR A 91 11.41 -2.19 -0.17
CA THR A 91 10.17 -1.70 0.44
C THR A 91 8.98 -2.50 -0.05
N LEU A 92 8.13 -2.95 0.88
CA LEU A 92 6.82 -3.54 0.60
C LEU A 92 5.71 -2.61 1.11
N LEU A 93 4.82 -2.19 0.22
CA LEU A 93 3.63 -1.40 0.56
C LEU A 93 2.36 -2.22 0.35
N ALA A 94 1.46 -2.16 1.34
CA ALA A 94 0.14 -2.78 1.32
C ALA A 94 -0.77 -2.12 2.38
N PRO A 95 -2.10 -2.08 2.20
CA PRO A 95 -2.85 -2.40 1.00
C PRO A 95 -2.90 -1.20 0.03
N LEU A 96 -2.68 -1.41 -1.27
CA LEU A 96 -2.80 -0.35 -2.28
C LEU A 96 -4.25 0.14 -2.49
N SER A 97 -5.26 -0.54 -1.98
CA SER A 97 -6.64 -0.08 -1.98
C SER A 97 -6.86 1.10 -1.03
N ASN A 98 -5.91 1.34 -0.11
CA ASN A 98 -5.88 2.50 0.76
C ASN A 98 -5.25 3.71 0.03
N PRO A 99 -6.00 4.82 -0.18
CA PRO A 99 -5.50 6.00 -0.87
C PRO A 99 -4.23 6.60 -0.26
N ASP A 100 -4.09 6.59 1.07
CA ASP A 100 -2.89 7.11 1.73
C ASP A 100 -1.64 6.28 1.37
N ILE A 101 -1.82 4.97 1.15
CA ILE A 101 -0.74 4.07 0.73
C ILE A 101 -0.43 4.25 -0.76
N GLN A 102 -1.44 4.53 -1.60
CA GLN A 102 -1.21 4.92 -2.99
C GLN A 102 -0.42 6.23 -3.10
N GLU A 103 -0.72 7.21 -2.26
CA GLU A 103 0.04 8.47 -2.19
C GLU A 103 1.49 8.23 -1.77
N LYS A 104 1.73 7.34 -0.79
CA LYS A 104 3.09 6.93 -0.42
C LYS A 104 3.82 6.23 -1.56
N ALA A 105 3.17 5.31 -2.26
CA ALA A 105 3.73 4.66 -3.45
C ALA A 105 4.11 5.70 -4.51
N LEU A 106 3.25 6.70 -4.74
CA LEU A 106 3.53 7.79 -5.68
C LEU A 106 4.71 8.66 -5.24
N CYS A 107 4.84 8.93 -3.95
CA CYS A 107 5.94 9.70 -3.36
C CYS A 107 7.29 8.97 -3.50
N LEU A 108 7.30 7.65 -3.30
CA LEU A 108 8.49 6.84 -3.58
C LEU A 108 8.92 7.02 -5.03
N MET A 109 7.99 6.83 -5.97
CA MET A 109 8.28 6.94 -7.41
C MET A 109 8.65 8.37 -7.86
N ASN A 110 8.36 9.41 -7.07
CA ASN A 110 8.62 10.81 -7.41
C ASN A 110 9.12 11.60 -6.19
N PRO A 111 10.36 11.37 -5.72
CA PRO A 111 10.87 11.97 -4.47
C PRO A 111 11.23 13.47 -4.59
N LEU A 112 10.97 14.11 -5.74
CA LEU A 112 11.30 15.51 -6.04
C LEU A 112 10.08 16.45 -6.15
N LEU A 113 8.92 16.04 -5.64
CA LEU A 113 7.72 16.88 -5.51
C LEU A 113 7.57 17.42 -4.09
#